data_AF-A0A9E1M155-F1
#
_entry.id   AF-A0A9E1M155-F1
#
_cell.length_a   1.000
_cell.length_b   1.000
_cell.length_c   1.000
_cell.angle_alpha   90.00
_cell.angle_beta   90.00
_cell.angle_gamma   90.00
#
_symmetry.space_group_name_H-M   'P 1'
#
loop_
_entity.id
_entity.type
_entity.pdbx_description
1 polymer ?
#
loop_
_entity_poly.entity_id
_entity_poly.type
_entity_poly.pdbx_seq_one_letter_code
_entity_poly.pdbx_strand_id
1 'polypeptide(L)'
;TLENPTQENPTLENPMQLNKDKLITEKQKKEGSNTDSIPIHSPTPLPLDEDEAAAPPPERTGSRKEAAYQIYRDLILENIEYDTLIQNPRIDREQLDEIVDILLETVCTNRKSIRVAGDDYPAELVKAKFLKLDSHHIEFVMDCLRDNTTKVRNIKQYLRAMLFNAPSTINSYYASLVAHDMAQPDWGRPPNN
;
A
#
# COMPACT_ATOMS: atom_id res chain seq x y z
N THR A 1 -47.21 13.39 37.16
CA THR A 1 -46.91 13.11 35.75
C THR A 1 -45.41 13.07 35.64
N LEU A 2 -44.85 11.88 35.39
CA LEU A 2 -43.41 11.59 35.45
C LEU A 2 -42.88 11.70 34.02
N GLU A 3 -42.16 12.78 33.72
CA GLU A 3 -41.52 12.98 32.42
C GLU A 3 -40.10 12.40 32.48
N ASN A 4 -39.87 11.39 31.63
CA ASN A 4 -38.60 10.71 31.46
C ASN A 4 -37.69 11.58 30.57
N PRO A 5 -36.40 11.79 30.86
CA PRO A 5 -35.52 12.48 29.94
C PRO A 5 -35.14 11.53 28.80
N THR A 6 -35.46 11.91 27.57
CA THR A 6 -35.02 11.22 26.36
C THR A 6 -33.50 11.32 26.26
N GLN A 7 -32.82 10.19 26.43
CA GLN A 7 -31.38 10.07 26.22
C GLN A 7 -31.13 9.99 24.71
N GLU A 8 -30.81 11.12 24.09
CA GLU A 8 -30.32 11.15 22.72
C GLU A 8 -28.96 10.44 22.66
N ASN A 9 -28.87 9.42 21.80
CA ASN A 9 -27.64 8.69 21.51
C ASN A 9 -26.59 9.67 20.95
N PRO A 10 -25.33 9.63 21.40
CA PRO A 10 -24.27 10.37 20.74
C PRO A 10 -24.03 9.75 19.36
N THR A 11 -24.35 10.50 18.31
CA THR A 11 -24.03 10.14 16.93
C THR A 11 -22.51 10.06 16.79
N LEU A 12 -21.97 8.84 16.64
CA LEU A 12 -20.58 8.61 16.26
C LEU A 12 -20.38 9.08 14.81
N GLU A 13 -19.99 10.34 14.63
CA GLU A 13 -19.53 10.85 13.34
C GLU A 13 -18.15 10.27 13.01
N ASN A 14 -18.10 9.57 11.87
CA ASN A 14 -16.92 8.98 11.28
C ASN A 14 -16.14 10.08 10.50
N PRO A 15 -14.92 10.49 10.89
CA PRO A 15 -14.20 11.55 10.19
C PRO A 15 -13.37 10.94 9.06
N MET A 16 -14.02 10.49 7.99
CA MET A 16 -13.33 10.16 6.75
C MET A 16 -14.11 10.70 5.56
N GLN A 17 -14.13 12.03 5.42
CA GLN A 17 -14.54 12.71 4.19
C GLN A 17 -13.39 13.58 3.68
N LEU A 18 -12.67 13.06 2.68
CA LEU A 18 -11.64 13.80 1.95
C LEU A 18 -12.32 14.63 0.86
N ASN A 19 -12.25 15.95 1.01
CA ASN A 19 -12.84 16.91 0.09
C ASN A 19 -12.07 16.93 -1.25
N LYS A 20 -12.81 16.89 -2.36
CA LYS A 20 -12.29 16.77 -3.72
C LYS A 20 -12.48 18.09 -4.47
N ASP A 21 -11.46 18.92 -4.51
CA ASP A 21 -11.46 20.10 -5.39
C ASP A 21 -10.37 19.99 -6.47
N LYS A 22 -10.86 19.91 -7.70
CA LYS A 22 -10.13 19.96 -8.97
C LYS A 22 -9.54 21.35 -9.19
N LEU A 23 -8.31 21.43 -9.68
CA LEU A 23 -7.98 22.30 -10.83
C LEU A 23 -6.65 21.90 -11.47
N ILE A 24 -6.76 21.42 -12.71
CA ILE A 24 -5.69 21.18 -13.67
C ILE A 24 -5.60 22.44 -14.52
N THR A 25 -4.41 22.97 -14.81
CA THR A 25 -4.13 23.61 -16.11
C THR A 25 -2.64 23.47 -16.45
N GLU A 26 -2.43 22.94 -17.64
CA GLU A 26 -1.17 22.51 -18.25
C GLU A 26 -0.35 23.69 -18.80
N LYS A 27 0.98 23.55 -18.79
CA LYS A 27 1.92 24.38 -19.54
C LYS A 27 1.97 23.92 -21.00
N GLN A 28 1.67 24.82 -21.94
CA GLN A 28 2.12 24.71 -23.32
C GLN A 28 3.42 25.48 -23.51
N LYS A 29 4.44 24.84 -24.12
CA LYS A 29 5.36 25.53 -25.03
C LYS A 29 6.07 24.53 -25.95
N LYS A 30 5.84 24.64 -27.25
CA LYS A 30 6.51 23.92 -28.35
C LYS A 30 6.92 24.95 -29.39
N GLU A 31 8.22 25.04 -29.69
CA GLU A 31 8.85 25.67 -30.87
C GLU A 31 10.37 25.63 -30.62
N GLY A 32 11.31 25.44 -31.55
CA GLY A 32 11.34 25.21 -33.00
C GLY A 32 12.64 24.41 -33.26
N SER A 33 12.92 23.86 -34.44
CA SER A 33 13.32 24.60 -35.63
C SER A 33 13.64 23.54 -36.70
N ASN A 34 13.21 23.80 -37.93
CA ASN A 34 13.52 23.03 -39.13
C ASN A 34 14.77 23.63 -39.81
N THR A 35 15.59 22.78 -40.44
CA THR A 35 16.37 23.18 -41.63
C THR A 35 16.58 21.98 -42.57
N ASP A 36 15.97 22.12 -43.74
CA ASP A 36 16.26 21.61 -45.09
C ASP A 36 17.69 21.08 -45.36
N SER A 37 17.89 19.86 -45.89
CA SER A 37 18.03 19.50 -47.34
C SER A 37 19.48 19.68 -47.87
N ILE A 38 20.20 18.81 -48.63
CA ILE A 38 19.97 17.64 -49.54
C ILE A 38 21.30 16.77 -49.64
N PRO A 39 21.55 15.86 -50.62
CA PRO A 39 21.80 14.41 -50.46
C PRO A 39 23.25 13.97 -50.81
N ILE A 40 23.47 12.68 -51.16
CA ILE A 40 24.66 12.06 -51.82
C ILE A 40 25.60 11.33 -50.82
N HIS A 41 26.05 10.07 -50.89
CA HIS A 41 26.05 8.96 -51.87
C HIS A 41 26.09 7.63 -51.08
N SER A 42 25.33 6.61 -51.51
CA SER A 42 25.55 5.21 -51.15
C SER A 42 26.78 4.65 -51.89
N PRO A 43 27.47 3.67 -51.29
CA PRO A 43 27.76 2.44 -52.03
C PRO A 43 27.25 1.21 -51.27
N THR A 44 26.54 0.35 -52.01
CA THR A 44 25.99 -0.95 -51.64
C THR A 44 27.10 -2.02 -51.43
N PRO A 45 26.79 -3.26 -50.99
CA PRO A 45 27.31 -3.91 -49.79
C PRO A 45 28.44 -4.93 -50.08
N LEU A 46 29.20 -5.31 -49.05
CA LEU A 46 30.13 -6.44 -49.13
C LEU A 46 29.40 -7.76 -48.81
N PRO A 47 29.85 -8.88 -49.41
CA PRO A 47 29.09 -10.12 -49.47
C PRO A 47 29.15 -10.93 -48.17
N LEU A 48 28.09 -11.72 -48.00
CA LEU A 48 27.85 -12.73 -46.99
C LEU A 48 29.02 -13.72 -46.89
N ASP A 49 29.52 -13.93 -45.67
CA ASP A 49 29.94 -15.25 -45.24
C ASP A 49 28.95 -15.69 -44.15
N GLU A 50 28.17 -16.69 -44.52
CA GLU A 50 27.24 -17.40 -43.67
C GLU A 50 28.02 -18.31 -42.71
N ASP A 51 27.38 -18.62 -41.58
CA ASP A 51 27.73 -19.69 -40.65
C ASP A 51 28.66 -19.33 -39.47
N GLU A 52 28.17 -18.46 -38.60
CA GLU A 52 28.42 -18.62 -37.18
C GLU A 52 27.08 -18.56 -36.44
N ALA A 53 26.58 -19.74 -36.06
CA ALA A 53 25.38 -19.92 -35.29
C ALA A 53 25.46 -19.04 -34.02
N ALA A 54 24.80 -17.88 -34.07
CA ALA A 54 24.58 -17.04 -32.92
C ALA A 54 23.78 -17.84 -31.89
N ALA A 55 24.49 -18.42 -30.93
CA ALA A 55 23.88 -19.00 -29.75
C ALA A 55 22.90 -17.96 -29.15
N PRO A 56 21.66 -18.36 -28.82
CA PRO A 56 20.70 -17.43 -28.24
C PRO A 56 21.30 -16.86 -26.93
N PRO A 57 21.13 -15.54 -26.66
CA PRO A 57 21.66 -14.95 -25.44
C PRO A 57 21.05 -15.67 -24.23
N PRO A 58 21.87 -16.08 -23.24
CA PRO A 58 21.39 -16.89 -22.13
C PRO A 58 20.33 -16.15 -21.32
N GLU A 59 19.38 -16.91 -20.77
CA GLU A 59 18.23 -16.54 -19.91
C GLU A 59 18.61 -15.83 -18.59
N ARG A 60 19.64 -14.99 -18.57
CA ARG A 60 20.18 -14.33 -17.39
C ARG A 60 19.25 -13.27 -16.80
N THR A 61 18.32 -12.74 -17.58
CA THR A 61 17.41 -11.66 -17.13
C THR A 61 16.31 -12.16 -16.20
N GLY A 62 15.89 -13.43 -16.31
CA GLY A 62 14.92 -14.06 -15.39
C GLY A 62 15.51 -14.25 -13.99
N SER A 63 16.72 -14.80 -13.91
CA SER A 63 17.38 -15.09 -12.63
C SER A 63 17.58 -13.87 -11.73
N ARG A 64 17.89 -12.70 -12.31
CA ARG A 64 18.15 -11.48 -11.54
C ARG A 64 16.87 -10.87 -10.96
N LYS A 65 15.75 -10.95 -11.68
CA LYS A 65 14.46 -10.46 -11.20
C LYS A 65 13.92 -11.35 -10.09
N GLU A 66 14.06 -12.66 -10.24
CA GLU A 66 13.70 -13.64 -9.22
C GLU A 66 14.50 -13.43 -7.94
N ALA A 67 15.82 -13.24 -8.06
CA ALA A 67 16.67 -12.95 -6.91
C ALA A 67 16.26 -11.66 -6.18
N ALA A 68 15.93 -10.58 -6.92
CA ALA A 68 15.46 -9.34 -6.30
C ALA A 68 14.12 -9.53 -5.58
N TYR A 69 13.21 -10.30 -6.16
CA TYR A 69 11.92 -10.61 -5.55
C TYR A 69 12.08 -11.36 -4.23
N GLN A 70 12.95 -12.36 -4.19
CA GLN A 70 13.24 -13.10 -2.96
C GLN A 70 13.86 -12.22 -1.88
N ILE A 71 14.81 -11.35 -2.23
CA ILE A 71 15.43 -10.41 -1.28
C ILE A 71 14.37 -9.50 -0.66
N TYR A 72 13.45 -8.94 -1.46
CA TYR A 72 12.38 -8.11 -0.92
C TYR A 72 11.40 -8.90 -0.06
N ARG A 73 11.09 -10.14 -0.44
CA ARG A 73 10.24 -11.03 0.35
C ARG A 73 10.85 -11.27 1.72
N ASP A 74 12.11 -11.67 1.77
CA ASP A 74 12.82 -11.96 3.03
C ASP A 74 12.90 -10.70 3.91
N LEU A 75 13.22 -9.55 3.31
CA LEU A 75 13.25 -8.26 4.03
C LEU A 75 11.88 -7.89 4.59
N ILE A 76 10.80 -8.07 3.83
CA ILE A 76 9.44 -7.78 4.32
C ILE A 76 9.10 -8.70 5.48
N LEU A 77 9.37 -10.00 5.36
CA LEU A 77 9.06 -10.99 6.40
C LEU A 77 9.84 -10.70 7.70
N GLU A 78 11.10 -10.28 7.58
CA GLU A 78 11.93 -9.85 8.71
C GLU A 78 11.35 -8.59 9.37
N ASN A 79 11.07 -7.55 8.58
CA ASN A 79 10.56 -6.28 9.10
C ASN A 79 9.25 -6.44 9.88
N ILE A 80 8.31 -7.25 9.36
CA ILE A 80 7.01 -7.46 10.01
C ILE A 80 7.03 -8.53 11.10
N GLU A 81 8.17 -9.17 11.35
CA GLU A 81 8.32 -10.29 12.28
C GLU A 81 7.30 -11.41 12.01
N TYR A 82 7.21 -11.85 10.75
CA TYR A 82 6.18 -12.80 10.30
C TYR A 82 6.10 -14.06 11.18
N ASP A 83 7.25 -14.64 11.54
CA ASP A 83 7.34 -15.84 12.37
C ASP A 83 6.75 -15.65 13.78
N THR A 84 6.81 -14.43 14.31
CA THR A 84 6.17 -14.07 15.59
C THR A 84 4.66 -13.92 15.41
N LEU A 85 4.23 -13.23 14.34
CA LEU A 85 2.82 -12.98 14.07
C LEU A 85 2.02 -14.28 13.87
N ILE A 86 2.57 -15.29 13.19
CA ILE A 86 1.88 -16.58 12.99
C ILE A 86 1.70 -17.39 14.28
N GLN A 87 2.44 -17.07 15.35
CA GLN A 87 2.27 -17.72 16.65
C GLN A 87 1.08 -17.14 17.42
N ASN A 88 0.62 -15.94 17.04
CA ASN A 88 -0.51 -15.29 17.68
C ASN A 88 -1.83 -15.91 17.18
N PRO A 89 -2.63 -16.58 18.04
CA PRO A 89 -3.86 -17.24 17.62
C PRO A 89 -4.96 -16.29 17.15
N ARG A 90 -4.80 -14.97 17.38
CA ARG A 90 -5.73 -13.96 16.88
C ARG A 90 -5.48 -13.61 15.40
N ILE A 91 -4.29 -13.91 14.89
CA ILE A 91 -3.90 -13.58 13.51
C ILE A 91 -4.29 -14.74 12.59
N ASP A 92 -5.09 -14.41 11.59
CA ASP A 92 -5.43 -15.34 10.51
C ASP A 92 -4.27 -15.40 9.52
N ARG A 93 -3.73 -16.60 9.31
CA ARG A 93 -2.51 -16.78 8.52
C ARG A 93 -2.73 -16.46 7.05
N GLU A 94 -3.88 -16.84 6.51
CA GLU A 94 -4.26 -16.56 5.13
C GLU A 94 -4.33 -15.05 4.87
N GLN A 95 -4.91 -14.27 5.79
CA GLN A 95 -4.88 -12.81 5.70
C GLN A 95 -3.47 -12.23 5.84
N LEU A 96 -2.63 -12.79 6.71
CA LEU A 96 -1.25 -12.33 6.87
C LEU A 96 -0.45 -12.56 5.57
N ASP A 97 -0.64 -13.72 4.93
CA ASP A 97 -0.05 -14.02 3.63
C ASP A 97 -0.55 -13.05 2.54
N GLU A 98 -1.84 -12.71 2.53
CA GLU A 98 -2.38 -11.69 1.60
C GLU A 98 -1.73 -10.31 1.81
N ILE A 99 -1.49 -9.91 3.07
CA ILE A 99 -0.78 -8.67 3.38
C ILE A 99 0.65 -8.73 2.84
N VAL A 100 1.39 -9.81 3.09
CA VAL A 100 2.75 -10.00 2.57
C VAL A 100 2.78 -9.89 1.05
N ASP A 101 1.84 -10.53 0.35
CA ASP A 101 1.72 -10.45 -1.11
C ASP A 101 1.47 -9.02 -1.59
N ILE A 102 0.60 -8.27 -0.91
CA ILE A 102 0.34 -6.85 -1.23
C ILE A 102 1.59 -6.00 -1.01
N LEU A 103 2.32 -6.22 0.09
CA LEU A 103 3.58 -5.52 0.35
C LEU A 103 4.59 -5.80 -0.76
N LEU A 104 4.77 -7.07 -1.09
CA LEU A 104 5.71 -7.54 -2.10
C LEU A 104 5.36 -7.04 -3.51
N GLU A 105 4.09 -7.12 -3.92
CA GLU A 105 3.58 -6.55 -5.17
C GLU A 105 3.87 -5.05 -5.26
N THR A 106 3.70 -4.34 -4.14
CA THR A 106 3.90 -2.89 -4.07
C THR A 106 5.38 -2.51 -4.17
N VAL A 107 6.27 -3.18 -3.43
CA VAL A 107 7.71 -2.86 -3.46
C VAL A 107 8.38 -3.24 -4.77
N CYS A 108 7.92 -4.33 -5.41
CA CYS A 108 8.46 -4.81 -6.68
C CYS A 108 7.82 -4.12 -7.92
N THR A 109 6.96 -3.13 -7.73
CA THR A 109 6.33 -2.46 -8.88
C THR A 109 7.33 -1.64 -9.69
N ASN A 110 7.21 -1.72 -11.02
CA ASN A 110 7.95 -0.89 -11.98
C ASN A 110 7.20 0.41 -12.34
N ARG A 111 6.02 0.63 -11.78
CA ARG A 111 5.24 1.85 -12.03
C ARG A 111 5.91 3.06 -11.37
N LYS A 112 5.75 4.24 -11.96
CA LYS A 112 6.27 5.51 -11.42
C LYS A 112 5.39 6.08 -10.30
N SER A 113 4.10 5.74 -10.30
CA SER A 113 3.14 6.16 -9.28
C SER A 113 2.23 5.01 -8.88
N ILE A 114 1.69 5.10 -7.67
CA ILE A 114 0.75 4.14 -7.09
C ILE A 114 -0.43 4.90 -6.53
N ARG A 115 -1.64 4.48 -6.89
CA ARG A 115 -2.90 5.00 -6.37
C ARG A 115 -3.16 4.38 -4.99
N VAL A 116 -3.31 5.22 -3.97
CA VAL A 116 -3.63 4.83 -2.59
C VAL A 116 -4.74 5.72 -2.07
N ALA A 117 -5.81 5.13 -1.52
CA ALA A 117 -6.97 5.84 -0.96
C ALA A 117 -7.63 6.89 -1.89
N GLY A 118 -7.41 6.82 -3.21
CA GLY A 118 -7.93 7.79 -4.17
C GLY A 118 -6.89 8.78 -4.71
N ASP A 119 -5.70 8.84 -4.13
CA ASP A 119 -4.63 9.76 -4.53
C ASP A 119 -3.43 9.05 -5.18
N ASP A 120 -2.79 9.70 -6.15
CA ASP A 120 -1.58 9.18 -6.80
C ASP A 120 -0.32 9.65 -6.08
N TYR A 121 0.45 8.72 -5.56
CA TYR A 121 1.73 8.97 -4.90
C TYR A 121 2.89 8.51 -5.78
N PRO A 122 4.09 9.14 -5.69
CA PRO A 122 5.30 8.60 -6.26
C PRO A 122 5.55 7.19 -5.74
N ALA A 123 5.84 6.23 -6.61
CA ALA A 123 6.00 4.84 -6.22
C ALA A 123 7.09 4.69 -5.14
N GLU A 124 8.22 5.38 -5.29
CA GLU A 124 9.32 5.34 -4.32
C GLU A 124 8.91 5.78 -2.90
N LEU A 125 8.00 6.73 -2.77
CA LEU A 125 7.45 7.13 -1.46
C LEU A 125 6.64 5.99 -0.84
N VAL A 126 5.77 5.36 -1.63
CA VAL A 126 4.93 4.25 -1.17
C VAL A 126 5.79 3.06 -0.80
N LYS A 127 6.78 2.69 -1.63
CA LYS A 127 7.73 1.62 -1.33
C LYS A 127 8.49 1.88 -0.04
N ALA A 128 9.02 3.09 0.14
CA ALA A 128 9.75 3.46 1.35
C ALA A 128 8.88 3.40 2.62
N LYS A 129 7.59 3.73 2.53
CA LYS A 129 6.64 3.54 3.63
C LYS A 129 6.38 2.06 3.91
N PHE A 130 6.15 1.26 2.87
CA PHE A 130 5.82 -0.17 3.00
C PHE A 130 6.99 -0.97 3.58
N LEU A 131 8.22 -0.64 3.17
CA LEU A 131 9.45 -1.25 3.71
C LEU A 131 9.76 -0.84 5.16
N LYS A 132 9.00 0.09 5.75
CA LYS A 132 9.13 0.51 7.15
C LYS A 132 8.02 -0.05 8.05
N LEU A 133 7.11 -0.86 7.50
CA LEU A 133 6.10 -1.50 8.31
C LEU A 133 6.74 -2.58 9.18
N ASP A 134 6.26 -2.66 10.41
CA ASP A 134 6.67 -3.64 11.41
C ASP A 134 5.46 -4.43 11.90
N SER A 135 5.70 -5.37 12.82
CA SER A 135 4.68 -6.21 13.45
C SER A 135 3.49 -5.42 13.99
N HIS A 136 3.73 -4.28 14.66
CA HIS A 136 2.70 -3.48 15.30
C HIS A 136 1.76 -2.84 14.27
N HIS A 137 2.30 -2.42 13.13
CA HIS A 137 1.47 -1.92 12.03
C HIS A 137 0.58 -3.02 11.45
N ILE A 138 1.09 -4.25 11.34
CA ILE A 138 0.33 -5.38 10.81
C ILE A 138 -0.79 -5.78 11.77
N GLU A 139 -0.50 -5.87 13.07
CA GLU A 139 -1.52 -6.15 14.10
C GLU A 139 -2.63 -5.11 14.07
N PHE A 140 -2.29 -3.83 14.01
CA PHE A 140 -3.26 -2.75 13.88
C PHE A 140 -4.17 -2.90 12.64
N VAL A 141 -3.60 -3.27 11.48
CA VAL A 141 -4.39 -3.49 10.27
C VAL A 141 -5.31 -4.70 10.43
N MET A 142 -4.83 -5.78 11.06
CA MET A 142 -5.64 -6.97 11.34
C MET A 142 -6.80 -6.68 12.30
N ASP A 143 -6.57 -5.88 13.34
CA ASP A 143 -7.62 -5.47 14.26
C ASP A 143 -8.66 -4.59 13.55
N CYS A 144 -8.22 -3.66 12.71
CA CYS A 144 -9.13 -2.86 11.89
C CYS A 144 -9.98 -3.69 10.93
N LEU A 145 -9.45 -4.78 10.37
CA LEU A 145 -10.20 -5.70 9.51
C LEU A 145 -11.25 -6.48 10.32
N ARG A 146 -10.87 -6.94 11.51
CA ARG A 146 -11.75 -7.70 12.41
C ARG A 146 -12.93 -6.86 12.89
N ASP A 147 -12.67 -5.60 13.24
CA ASP A 147 -13.67 -4.66 13.71
C ASP A 147 -14.47 -4.02 12.57
N ASN A 148 -14.09 -4.28 11.30
CA ASN A 148 -14.78 -3.71 10.17
C ASN A 148 -16.18 -4.32 9.98
N THR A 149 -17.20 -3.52 10.25
CA THR A 149 -18.61 -3.93 10.07
C THR A 149 -19.15 -3.65 8.67
N THR A 150 -18.35 -3.04 7.78
CA THR A 150 -18.79 -2.60 6.46
C THR A 150 -18.30 -3.55 5.37
N LYS A 151 -19.15 -3.85 4.39
CA LYS A 151 -18.74 -4.69 3.26
C LYS A 151 -17.68 -3.98 2.40
N VAL A 152 -16.46 -4.53 2.38
CA VAL A 152 -15.39 -4.09 1.50
C VAL A 152 -15.58 -4.65 0.09
N ARG A 153 -15.70 -3.78 -0.92
CA ARG A 153 -15.89 -4.20 -2.34
C ARG A 153 -14.57 -4.59 -3.02
N ASN A 154 -13.47 -3.94 -2.66
CA ASN A 154 -12.14 -4.19 -3.21
C ASN A 154 -11.15 -4.32 -2.04
N ILE A 155 -10.96 -5.56 -1.58
CA ILE A 155 -10.17 -5.85 -0.39
C ILE A 155 -8.70 -5.44 -0.54
N LYS A 156 -8.09 -5.70 -1.70
CA LYS A 156 -6.68 -5.34 -1.96
C LYS A 156 -6.43 -3.83 -1.88
N GLN A 157 -7.31 -3.02 -2.49
CA GLN A 157 -7.17 -1.56 -2.42
C GLN A 157 -7.40 -1.03 -1.01
N TYR A 158 -8.36 -1.63 -0.29
CA TYR A 158 -8.61 -1.30 1.10
C TYR A 158 -7.39 -1.60 1.99
N LEU A 159 -6.84 -2.81 1.92
CA LEU A 159 -5.63 -3.22 2.64
C LEU A 159 -4.44 -2.32 2.29
N ARG A 160 -4.21 -2.03 1.00
CA ARG A 160 -3.14 -1.13 0.58
C ARG A 160 -3.27 0.27 1.21
N ALA A 161 -4.49 0.80 1.31
CA ALA A 161 -4.74 2.07 1.98
C ALA A 161 -4.49 2.00 3.48
N MET A 162 -4.96 0.94 4.15
CA MET A 162 -4.73 0.70 5.57
C MET A 162 -3.24 0.60 5.90
N LEU A 163 -2.50 -0.23 5.17
CA LEU A 163 -1.05 -0.41 5.32
C LEU A 163 -0.29 0.91 5.10
N PHE A 164 -0.68 1.70 4.11
CA PHE A 164 -0.03 2.99 3.84
C PHE A 164 -0.24 4.03 4.95
N ASN A 165 -1.40 3.97 5.61
CA ASN A 165 -1.81 4.91 6.64
C ASN A 165 -1.47 4.45 8.06
N ALA A 166 -1.24 3.15 8.26
CA ALA A 166 -1.02 2.55 9.58
C ALA A 166 -0.01 3.30 10.45
N PRO A 167 1.20 3.67 9.98
CA PRO A 167 2.16 4.41 10.80
C PRO A 167 1.68 5.77 11.29
N SER A 168 0.73 6.39 10.60
CA SER A 168 0.18 7.71 10.93
C SER A 168 -1.11 7.65 11.74
N THR A 169 -1.80 6.51 11.76
CA THR A 169 -3.14 6.38 12.38
C THR A 169 -3.16 5.49 13.61
N ILE A 170 -2.20 4.56 13.76
CA ILE A 170 -2.19 3.56 14.84
C ILE A 170 -2.28 4.18 16.24
N ASN A 171 -1.49 5.21 16.52
CA ASN A 171 -1.47 5.87 17.83
C ASN A 171 -2.81 6.54 18.16
N SER A 172 -3.39 7.25 17.18
CA SER A 172 -4.68 7.92 17.35
C SER A 172 -5.82 6.92 17.55
N TYR A 173 -5.79 5.78 16.87
CA TYR A 173 -6.78 4.72 17.01
C TYR A 173 -6.80 4.15 18.44
N TYR A 174 -5.65 3.69 18.96
CA TYR A 174 -5.61 3.13 20.31
C TYR A 174 -5.89 4.17 21.40
N ALA A 175 -5.45 5.42 21.24
CA ALA A 175 -5.81 6.50 22.15
C ALA A 175 -7.33 6.72 22.19
N SER A 176 -8.00 6.64 21.04
CA SER A 176 -9.46 6.80 20.94
C SER A 176 -10.21 5.64 21.59
N LEU A 177 -9.72 4.40 21.44
CA LEU A 177 -10.28 3.21 22.11
C LEU A 177 -10.19 3.32 23.64
N VAL A 178 -9.02 3.68 24.16
CA VAL A 178 -8.85 3.87 25.61
C VAL A 178 -9.78 4.97 26.13
N ALA A 179 -9.87 6.11 25.43
CA ALA A 179 -10.75 7.20 25.83
C ALA A 179 -12.23 6.79 25.80
N HIS A 180 -12.65 6.00 24.80
CA HIS A 180 -14.00 5.45 24.71
C HIS A 180 -14.33 4.57 25.91
N ASP A 181 -13.43 3.65 26.28
CA ASP A 181 -13.65 2.73 27.39
C ASP A 181 -13.66 3.45 28.75
N MET A 182 -12.81 4.46 28.93
CA MET A 182 -12.80 5.32 30.13
C MET A 182 -14.04 6.21 30.25
N ALA A 183 -14.69 6.55 29.14
CA ALA A 183 -15.90 7.36 29.13
C ALA A 183 -17.17 6.56 29.50
N GLN A 184 -17.08 5.23 29.63
CA GLN A 184 -18.22 4.41 30.01
C GLN A 184 -18.65 4.69 31.47
N PRO A 185 -19.96 4.84 31.76
CA PRO A 185 -20.47 5.20 33.09
C PRO A 185 -20.06 4.26 34.23
N ASP A 186 -19.72 3.02 33.90
CA ASP A 186 -19.37 1.97 34.85
C ASP A 186 -17.86 1.88 35.13
N TRP A 187 -17.04 2.67 34.43
CA TRP A 187 -15.60 2.72 34.66
C TRP A 187 -15.30 3.30 36.05
N GLY A 188 -14.81 2.46 36.98
CA GLY A 188 -14.50 2.84 38.35
C GLY A 188 -15.64 2.63 39.37
N ARG A 189 -16.77 2.02 38.99
CA ARG A 189 -17.76 1.56 39.98
C ARG A 189 -17.23 0.34 40.73
N PRO A 190 -17.23 0.34 42.09
CA PRO A 190 -16.91 -0.86 42.83
C PRO A 190 -17.95 -1.95 42.53
N PRO A 191 -17.56 -3.24 42.48
CA PRO A 191 -18.50 -4.32 42.29
C PRO A 191 -19.55 -4.27 43.40
N ASN A 192 -20.83 -4.35 43.04
CA ASN A 192 -21.91 -4.46 44.01
C ASN A 192 -21.72 -5.77 44.79
N ASN A 193 -21.50 -5.62 46.10
CA ASN A 193 -21.28 -6.69 47.07
C ASN A 193 -22.60 -7.34 47.49
#